data_AF-A0A1H4B8L9-F1
#
_entry.id   AF-A0A1H4B8L9-F1
#
_cell.length_a   1.000
_cell.length_b   1.000
_cell.length_c   1.000
_cell.angle_alpha   90.00
_cell.angle_beta   90.00
_cell.angle_gamma   90.00
#
_symmetry.space_group_name_H-M   'P 1'
#
loop_
_entity.id
_entity.type
_entity.pdbx_description
1 polymer ?
#
loop_
_entity_poly.entity_id
_entity_poly.type
_entity_poly.pdbx_seq_one_letter_code
_entity_poly.pdbx_strand_id
1 'polypeptide(L)'
;MNTSIHYVVKTKYWRREVPNVHDEYSDALPTKEDIAESSTVFRNASPILARAAAFSHYFSILEVLHDGIGKEQTTDAQARIDLQVYLDSGNAVELGGKGATFKSSPDLDKGISLYMVIDNSSDESVEMYLIHGIRYLEYLDRFDAEIQESLEGLRKEYSYYEEHGIEIGNKYIEELDLNAIGGDKVSIIRTPFDWEQLVLDYEGLDLFAEW
;
A
#
# COMPACT_ATOMS: atom_id res chain seq x y z
N MET A 1 -28.35 -6.10 -5.29
CA MET A 1 -27.68 -5.30 -4.26
C MET A 1 -27.44 -3.92 -4.83
N ASN A 2 -27.53 -2.88 -4.01
CA ASN A 2 -27.49 -1.47 -4.42
C ASN A 2 -26.10 -0.88 -4.13
N THR A 3 -25.08 -1.65 -4.49
CA THR A 3 -23.66 -1.39 -4.24
C THR A 3 -22.98 -0.95 -5.53
N SER A 4 -22.01 -0.03 -5.42
CA SER A 4 -21.16 0.36 -6.54
C SER A 4 -19.70 0.37 -6.13
N ILE A 5 -18.84 -0.20 -6.97
CA ILE A 5 -17.40 -0.27 -6.75
C ILE A 5 -16.69 0.85 -7.52
N HIS A 6 -15.71 1.46 -6.89
CA HIS A 6 -14.78 2.39 -7.52
C HIS A 6 -13.40 2.29 -6.86
N TYR A 7 -12.43 3.05 -7.36
CA TYR A 7 -11.05 2.98 -6.87
C TYR A 7 -10.55 4.35 -6.46
N VAL A 8 -9.69 4.39 -5.45
CA VAL A 8 -9.08 5.63 -4.95
C VAL A 8 -7.59 5.43 -4.75
N VAL A 9 -6.78 6.30 -5.32
CA VAL A 9 -5.35 6.42 -4.99
C VAL A 9 -5.20 7.58 -4.03
N LYS A 10 -4.69 7.29 -2.83
CA LYS A 10 -4.33 8.29 -1.82
C LYS A 10 -2.81 8.38 -1.72
N THR A 11 -2.31 9.59 -1.60
CA THR A 11 -0.88 9.84 -1.36
C THR A 11 -0.71 10.78 -0.20
N LYS A 12 0.26 10.51 0.66
CA LYS A 12 0.72 11.43 1.71
C LYS A 12 2.20 11.19 1.95
N TYR A 13 3.05 12.15 1.61
CA TYR A 13 4.50 12.01 1.75
C TYR A 13 5.20 13.37 1.88
N TRP A 14 6.44 13.38 2.33
CA TRP A 14 7.30 14.56 2.38
C TRP A 14 7.82 14.92 0.99
N ARG A 15 7.70 16.18 0.58
CA ARG A 15 8.20 16.65 -0.73
C ARG A 15 9.72 16.80 -0.78
N ARG A 16 10.34 16.86 0.38
CA ARG A 16 11.76 17.15 0.60
C ARG A 16 12.15 16.65 1.98
N GLU A 17 13.44 16.61 2.23
CA GLU A 17 13.97 16.47 3.58
C GLU A 17 13.38 17.54 4.49
N VAL A 18 12.87 17.12 5.64
CA VAL A 18 12.23 18.00 6.63
C VAL A 18 13.12 18.18 7.84
N PRO A 19 13.00 19.30 8.58
CA PRO A 19 13.79 19.51 9.78
C PRO A 19 13.61 18.38 10.81
N ASN A 20 14.72 18.00 11.44
CA ASN A 20 14.71 17.10 12.59
C ASN A 20 14.30 17.88 13.83
N VAL A 21 13.16 17.54 14.43
CA VAL A 21 12.61 18.21 15.62
C VAL A 21 13.40 17.91 16.89
N HIS A 22 14.33 16.95 16.83
CA HIS A 22 15.23 16.58 17.92
C HIS A 22 16.62 17.23 17.80
N ASP A 23 16.85 18.06 16.78
CA ASP A 23 18.10 18.79 16.61
C ASP A 23 18.22 19.92 17.65
N GLU A 24 19.17 19.79 18.57
CA GLU A 24 19.40 20.79 19.63
C GLU A 24 19.91 22.15 19.11
N TYR A 25 20.33 22.23 17.85
CA TYR A 25 20.86 23.44 17.23
C TYR A 25 19.86 24.16 16.31
N SER A 26 18.62 23.66 16.17
CA SER A 26 17.63 24.19 15.25
C SER A 26 16.22 24.18 15.84
N ASP A 27 15.53 25.33 15.75
CA ASP A 27 14.11 25.44 16.11
C ASP A 27 13.16 25.23 14.91
N ALA A 28 13.69 24.81 13.76
CA ALA A 28 12.88 24.62 12.56
C ALA A 28 11.95 23.41 12.71
N LEU A 29 10.68 23.59 12.33
CA LEU A 29 9.66 22.55 12.40
C LEU A 29 9.12 22.21 11.00
N PRO A 30 8.80 20.93 10.72
CA PRO A 30 8.05 20.56 9.52
C PRO A 30 6.71 21.30 9.45
N THR A 31 6.33 21.72 8.24
CA THR A 31 5.11 22.47 7.95
C THR A 31 4.19 21.69 7.02
N LYS A 32 2.95 22.17 6.85
CA LYS A 32 2.02 21.55 5.87
C LYS A 32 2.49 21.69 4.43
N GLU A 33 3.29 22.71 4.11
CA GLU A 33 3.83 22.92 2.77
C GLU A 33 4.90 21.88 2.39
N ASP A 34 5.49 21.24 3.40
CA ASP A 34 6.43 20.13 3.23
C ASP A 34 5.74 18.82 2.85
N ILE A 35 4.42 18.74 2.96
CA ILE A 35 3.63 17.54 2.68
C ILE A 35 3.00 17.63 1.29
N ALA A 36 3.17 16.58 0.49
CA ALA A 36 2.31 16.29 -0.65
C ALA A 36 1.19 15.37 -0.18
N GLU A 37 -0.06 15.82 -0.32
CA GLU A 37 -1.24 15.03 -0.01
C GLU A 37 -2.22 15.11 -1.18
N SER A 38 -2.74 13.95 -1.62
CA SER A 38 -3.72 13.87 -2.70
C SER A 38 -4.65 12.67 -2.56
N SER A 39 -5.83 12.76 -3.18
CA SER A 39 -6.80 11.68 -3.26
C SER A 39 -7.48 11.74 -4.62
N THR A 40 -7.17 10.78 -5.48
CA THR A 40 -7.70 10.70 -6.86
C THR A 40 -8.68 9.55 -6.97
N VAL A 41 -9.91 9.86 -7.40
CA VAL A 41 -11.02 8.90 -7.52
C VAL A 41 -11.16 8.43 -8.96
N PHE A 42 -11.26 7.13 -9.17
CA PHE A 42 -11.43 6.48 -10.47
C PHE A 42 -12.77 5.75 -10.51
N ARG A 43 -13.68 6.25 -11.36
CA ARG A 43 -14.99 5.65 -11.60
C ARG A 43 -15.12 5.28 -13.07
N ASN A 44 -15.72 4.13 -13.35
CA ASN A 44 -16.04 3.69 -14.70
C ASN A 44 -17.23 2.72 -14.63
N ALA A 45 -18.06 2.69 -15.67
CA ALA A 45 -19.15 1.73 -15.78
C ALA A 45 -18.64 0.28 -15.79
N SER A 46 -17.42 0.06 -16.29
CA SER A 46 -16.66 -1.18 -16.17
C SER A 46 -15.63 -1.05 -15.04
N PRO A 47 -15.84 -1.68 -13.87
CA PRO A 47 -14.95 -1.56 -12.73
C PRO A 47 -13.49 -1.92 -13.04
N ILE A 48 -13.25 -2.90 -13.90
CA ILE A 48 -11.89 -3.31 -14.27
C ILE A 48 -11.12 -2.20 -15.01
N LEU A 49 -11.83 -1.32 -15.75
CA LEU A 49 -11.20 -0.16 -16.40
C LEU A 49 -10.88 0.93 -15.39
N ALA A 50 -11.72 1.13 -14.37
CA ALA A 50 -11.41 2.04 -13.25
C ALA A 50 -10.20 1.53 -12.46
N ARG A 51 -10.13 0.23 -12.20
CA ARG A 51 -8.98 -0.45 -11.58
C ARG A 51 -7.69 -0.19 -12.35
N ALA A 52 -7.70 -0.45 -13.66
CA ALA A 52 -6.53 -0.26 -14.52
C ALA A 52 -6.05 1.20 -14.53
N ALA A 53 -6.97 2.17 -14.59
CA ALA A 53 -6.63 3.58 -14.52
C ALA A 53 -6.01 3.97 -13.17
N ALA A 54 -6.54 3.41 -12.07
CA ALA A 54 -6.05 3.67 -10.74
C ALA A 54 -4.62 3.09 -10.53
N PHE A 55 -4.36 1.86 -10.97
CA PHE A 55 -3.00 1.29 -10.98
C PHE A 55 -2.06 2.11 -11.86
N SER A 56 -2.47 2.51 -13.07
CA SER A 56 -1.64 3.33 -13.95
C SER A 56 -1.26 4.67 -13.29
N HIS A 57 -2.20 5.30 -12.59
CA HIS A 57 -1.91 6.52 -11.83
C HIS A 57 -0.96 6.25 -10.66
N TYR A 58 -1.17 5.17 -9.91
CA TYR A 58 -0.27 4.73 -8.85
C TYR A 58 1.18 4.59 -9.35
N PHE A 59 1.40 3.87 -10.45
CA PHE A 59 2.75 3.71 -11.03
C PHE A 59 3.34 5.03 -11.52
N SER A 60 2.54 5.92 -12.12
CA SER A 60 3.04 7.23 -12.52
C SER A 60 3.54 8.07 -11.34
N ILE A 61 2.97 7.89 -10.14
CA ILE A 61 3.48 8.55 -8.93
C ILE A 61 4.81 7.93 -8.54
N LEU A 62 4.93 6.59 -8.57
CA LEU A 62 6.20 5.91 -8.26
C LEU A 62 7.31 6.35 -9.21
N GLU A 63 7.03 6.45 -10.52
CA GLU A 63 7.99 6.94 -11.52
C GLU A 63 8.50 8.35 -11.18
N VAL A 64 7.60 9.29 -10.90
CA VAL A 64 7.97 10.67 -10.54
C VAL A 64 8.84 10.73 -9.27
N LEU A 65 8.54 9.90 -8.28
CA LEU A 65 9.31 9.86 -7.04
C LEU A 65 10.69 9.22 -7.25
N HIS A 66 10.79 8.16 -8.04
CA HIS A 66 12.07 7.54 -8.41
C HIS A 66 12.95 8.50 -9.22
N ASP A 67 12.37 9.22 -10.19
CA ASP A 67 13.05 10.29 -10.92
C ASP A 67 13.58 11.36 -9.96
N GLY A 68 12.79 11.72 -8.93
CA GLY A 68 13.17 12.70 -7.90
C GLY A 68 14.40 12.31 -7.07
N ILE A 69 14.68 11.02 -6.94
CA ILE A 69 15.87 10.48 -6.23
C ILE A 69 16.96 9.99 -7.19
N GLY A 70 16.78 10.16 -8.50
CA GLY A 70 17.74 9.75 -9.52
C GLY A 70 17.95 8.24 -9.61
N LYS A 71 16.90 7.45 -9.31
CA LYS A 71 16.91 5.99 -9.44
C LYS A 71 15.87 5.55 -10.47
N GLU A 72 16.10 4.40 -11.09
CA GLU A 72 15.06 3.72 -11.86
C GLU A 72 14.28 2.79 -10.92
N GLN A 73 12.95 2.73 -11.09
CA GLN A 73 12.14 1.75 -10.37
C GLN A 73 12.50 0.33 -10.84
N THR A 74 12.72 -0.59 -9.91
CA THR A 74 13.08 -1.98 -10.22
C THR A 74 12.00 -2.97 -9.78
N THR A 75 11.81 -3.14 -8.48
CA THR A 75 10.82 -4.06 -7.89
C THR A 75 9.98 -3.34 -6.83
N ASP A 76 8.83 -3.92 -6.46
CA ASP A 76 8.03 -3.37 -5.35
C ASP A 76 8.81 -3.38 -4.03
N ALA A 77 9.53 -4.47 -3.75
CA ALA A 77 10.40 -4.58 -2.58
C ALA A 77 11.46 -3.47 -2.53
N GLN A 78 12.10 -3.17 -3.67
CA GLN A 78 13.07 -2.07 -3.72
C GLN A 78 12.39 -0.71 -3.61
N ALA A 79 11.21 -0.52 -4.19
CA ALA A 79 10.44 0.72 -4.08
C ALA A 79 10.05 1.01 -2.62
N ARG A 80 9.69 -0.02 -1.83
CA ARG A 80 9.43 0.13 -0.38
C ARG A 80 10.63 0.68 0.38
N ILE A 81 11.84 0.29 -0.01
CA ILE A 81 13.09 0.77 0.61
C ILE A 81 13.43 2.17 0.10
N ASP A 82 13.47 2.34 -1.22
CA ASP A 82 13.94 3.56 -1.87
C ASP A 82 13.07 4.77 -1.53
N LEU A 83 11.75 4.57 -1.47
CA LEU A 83 10.80 5.65 -1.22
C LEU A 83 10.71 6.05 0.26
N GLN A 84 11.39 5.35 1.19
CA GLN A 84 11.41 5.79 2.59
C GLN A 84 11.99 7.18 2.76
N VAL A 85 12.82 7.68 1.84
CA VAL A 85 13.29 9.08 1.86
C VAL A 85 12.15 10.11 1.78
N TYR A 86 10.99 9.72 1.23
CA TYR A 86 9.79 10.56 1.20
C TYR A 86 8.80 10.23 2.33
N LEU A 87 8.94 9.08 2.98
CA LEU A 87 7.96 8.58 3.94
C LEU A 87 8.45 8.71 5.38
N ASP A 88 9.75 8.55 5.64
CA ASP A 88 10.38 8.70 6.95
C ASP A 88 11.03 10.08 7.09
N SER A 89 10.55 10.86 8.04
CA SER A 89 11.14 12.17 8.38
C SER A 89 12.39 12.07 9.26
N GLY A 90 12.68 10.89 9.81
CA GLY A 90 13.69 10.72 10.85
C GLY A 90 13.26 11.26 12.22
N ASN A 91 12.02 11.73 12.38
CA ASN A 91 11.50 12.27 13.63
C ASN A 91 10.86 11.22 14.54
N ALA A 92 10.90 9.94 14.14
CA ALA A 92 10.41 8.85 14.96
C ALA A 92 11.16 8.77 16.30
N VAL A 93 10.42 8.50 17.38
CA VAL A 93 10.96 8.31 18.72
C VAL A 93 10.77 6.85 19.10
N GLU A 94 11.87 6.19 19.47
CA GLU A 94 11.82 4.86 20.05
C GLU A 94 11.82 4.96 21.59
N LEU A 95 10.77 4.41 22.21
CA LEU A 95 10.63 4.31 23.65
C LEU A 95 10.74 2.83 24.05
N GLY A 96 11.68 2.51 24.94
CA GLY A 96 11.83 1.14 25.42
C GLY A 96 13.24 0.76 25.88
N GLY A 97 13.39 -0.51 26.25
CA GLY A 97 14.65 -1.15 26.64
C GLY A 97 14.75 -2.56 26.06
N LYS A 98 15.79 -3.34 26.45
CA LYS A 98 15.97 -4.72 25.95
C LYS A 98 14.71 -5.57 26.21
N GLY A 99 13.93 -5.82 25.16
CA GLY A 99 12.79 -6.74 25.15
C GLY A 99 11.45 -6.14 24.72
N ALA A 100 11.30 -4.81 24.75
CA ALA A 100 10.12 -4.13 24.22
C ALA A 100 10.50 -2.73 23.76
N THR A 101 10.49 -2.52 22.44
CA THR A 101 10.70 -1.23 21.79
C THR A 101 9.39 -0.81 21.13
N PHE A 102 8.94 0.40 21.43
CA PHE A 102 7.80 1.04 20.78
C PHE A 102 8.32 2.20 19.94
N LYS A 103 8.05 2.19 18.63
CA LYS A 103 8.39 3.28 17.73
C LYS A 103 7.16 4.15 17.54
N SER A 104 7.24 5.39 18.00
CA SER A 104 6.22 6.41 17.73
C SER A 104 6.72 7.29 16.60
N SER A 105 6.01 7.34 15.49
CA SER A 105 6.39 8.19 14.36
C SER A 105 5.25 9.13 13.93
N PRO A 106 5.55 10.41 13.61
CA PRO A 106 4.57 11.27 12.93
C PRO A 106 4.29 10.81 11.49
N ASP A 107 5.03 9.81 11.01
CA ASP A 107 5.01 9.34 9.63
C ASP A 107 4.14 8.10 9.40
N LEU A 108 3.50 7.55 10.46
CA LEU A 108 2.68 6.33 10.38
C LEU A 108 1.54 6.40 9.35
N ASP A 109 1.10 7.60 8.97
CA ASP A 109 0.04 7.82 7.98
C ASP A 109 0.56 8.18 6.57
N LYS A 110 1.89 8.14 6.36
CA LYS A 110 2.53 8.48 5.09
C LYS A 110 2.67 7.27 4.21
N GLY A 111 2.26 7.42 2.97
CA GLY A 111 2.37 6.39 1.96
C GLY A 111 1.65 6.75 0.68
N ILE A 112 1.68 5.80 -0.24
CA ILE A 112 0.96 5.79 -1.50
C ILE A 112 0.11 4.54 -1.44
N SER A 113 -1.20 4.68 -1.49
CA SER A 113 -2.11 3.56 -1.28
C SER A 113 -3.24 3.59 -2.29
N LEU A 114 -3.47 2.44 -2.89
CA LEU A 114 -4.55 2.17 -3.81
C LEU A 114 -5.62 1.35 -3.09
N TYR A 115 -6.84 1.86 -3.09
CA TYR A 115 -7.98 1.25 -2.43
C TYR A 115 -9.07 0.87 -3.44
N MET A 116 -9.68 -0.28 -3.22
CA MET A 116 -11.04 -0.55 -3.67
C MET A 116 -12.03 0.10 -2.70
N VAL A 117 -13.07 0.72 -3.24
CA VAL A 117 -14.13 1.36 -2.46
C VAL A 117 -15.49 0.81 -2.89
N ILE A 118 -16.28 0.36 -1.92
CA ILE A 118 -17.64 -0.12 -2.11
C ILE A 118 -18.59 0.90 -1.48
N ASP A 119 -19.36 1.58 -2.32
CA ASP A 119 -20.44 2.48 -1.90
C ASP A 119 -21.74 1.66 -1.78
N ASN A 120 -22.36 1.59 -0.60
CA ASN A 120 -23.67 0.98 -0.41
C ASN A 120 -24.76 2.06 -0.31
N SER A 121 -25.59 2.16 -1.35
CA SER A 121 -26.65 3.17 -1.38
C SER A 121 -27.84 2.86 -0.46
N SER A 122 -27.90 1.66 0.13
CA SER A 122 -29.03 1.26 0.98
C SER A 122 -28.92 1.82 2.40
N ASP A 123 -27.70 1.97 2.90
CA ASP A 123 -27.39 2.43 4.27
C ASP A 123 -26.36 3.58 4.30
N GLU A 124 -26.00 4.12 3.13
CA GLU A 124 -25.01 5.19 2.96
C GLU A 124 -23.62 4.84 3.54
N SER A 125 -23.33 3.54 3.70
CA SER A 125 -22.02 3.08 4.13
C SER A 125 -21.00 3.07 2.98
N VAL A 126 -19.74 3.32 3.34
CA VAL A 126 -18.60 3.27 2.42
C VAL A 126 -17.54 2.38 3.05
N GLU A 127 -17.20 1.31 2.36
CA GLU A 127 -16.14 0.39 2.77
C GLU A 127 -14.92 0.60 1.87
N MET A 128 -13.74 0.59 2.48
CA MET A 128 -12.46 0.86 1.80
C MET A 128 -11.49 -0.26 2.12
N TYR A 129 -10.95 -0.90 1.08
CA TYR A 129 -10.03 -2.02 1.20
C TYR A 129 -8.73 -1.69 0.48
N LEU A 130 -7.59 -1.77 1.17
CA LEU A 130 -6.29 -1.61 0.55
C LEU A 130 -6.08 -2.78 -0.41
N ILE A 131 -5.76 -2.49 -1.68
CA ILE A 131 -5.42 -3.54 -2.65
C ILE A 131 -3.96 -3.48 -3.08
N HIS A 132 -3.29 -2.36 -2.80
CA HIS A 132 -1.86 -2.19 -2.98
C HIS A 132 -1.38 -0.90 -2.31
N GLY A 133 -0.14 -0.86 -1.81
CA GLY A 133 0.45 0.39 -1.33
C GLY A 133 1.89 0.23 -0.87
N ILE A 134 2.57 1.37 -0.75
CA ILE A 134 3.89 1.53 -0.12
C ILE A 134 3.72 2.62 0.93
N ARG A 135 3.83 2.30 2.21
CA ARG A 135 3.79 3.29 3.30
C ARG A 135 5.08 3.28 4.13
N TYR A 136 5.10 4.15 5.14
CA TYR A 136 6.21 4.30 6.07
C TYR A 136 6.50 2.96 6.77
N LEU A 137 7.76 2.54 6.71
CA LEU A 137 8.22 1.34 7.39
C LEU A 137 8.68 1.68 8.80
N GLU A 138 8.01 1.14 9.80
CA GLU A 138 8.50 1.24 11.18
C GLU A 138 9.90 0.64 11.32
N TYR A 139 10.14 -0.50 10.66
CA TYR A 139 11.43 -1.16 10.64
C TYR A 139 11.70 -1.72 9.24
N LEU A 140 12.84 -1.34 8.65
CA LEU A 140 13.22 -1.75 7.29
C LEU A 140 13.51 -3.25 7.14
N ASP A 141 13.80 -3.94 8.25
CA ASP A 141 14.15 -5.36 8.31
C ASP A 141 12.94 -6.26 8.61
N ARG A 142 11.75 -5.69 8.79
CA ARG A 142 10.53 -6.45 9.09
C ARG A 142 9.64 -6.59 7.87
N PHE A 143 8.93 -7.72 7.85
CA PHE A 143 7.89 -7.96 6.86
C PHE A 143 6.78 -6.91 7.00
N ASP A 144 6.33 -6.43 5.86
CA ASP A 144 5.40 -5.33 5.76
C ASP A 144 3.97 -5.83 5.98
N ALA A 145 3.36 -5.47 7.12
CA ALA A 145 1.97 -5.78 7.43
C ALA A 145 1.00 -5.31 6.33
N GLU A 146 1.40 -4.33 5.52
CA GLU A 146 0.63 -3.84 4.38
C GLU A 146 0.49 -4.87 3.26
N ILE A 147 1.43 -5.80 3.12
CA ILE A 147 1.35 -6.86 2.11
C ILE A 147 0.20 -7.80 2.46
N GLN A 148 0.03 -8.14 3.75
CA GLN A 148 -1.11 -8.92 4.22
C GLN A 148 -2.42 -8.15 4.03
N GLU A 149 -2.47 -6.88 4.46
CA GLU A 149 -3.65 -6.02 4.29
C GLU A 149 -4.06 -5.91 2.81
N SER A 150 -3.07 -5.73 1.91
CA SER A 150 -3.29 -5.66 0.46
C SER A 150 -3.84 -6.98 -0.10
N LEU A 151 -3.30 -8.11 0.34
CA LEU A 151 -3.78 -9.43 -0.08
C LEU A 151 -5.23 -9.66 0.36
N GLU A 152 -5.57 -9.31 1.59
CA GLU A 152 -6.95 -9.40 2.09
C GLU A 152 -7.91 -8.54 1.26
N GLY A 153 -7.52 -7.30 0.95
CA GLY A 153 -8.33 -6.43 0.11
C GLY A 153 -8.45 -6.94 -1.33
N LEU A 154 -7.41 -7.57 -1.89
CA LEU A 154 -7.47 -8.21 -3.21
C LEU A 154 -8.39 -9.43 -3.22
N ARG A 155 -8.43 -10.22 -2.14
CA ARG A 155 -9.40 -11.31 -1.98
C ARG A 155 -10.83 -10.76 -1.93
N LYS A 156 -11.05 -9.69 -1.16
CA LYS A 156 -12.35 -9.00 -1.09
C LYS A 156 -12.75 -8.44 -2.45
N GLU A 157 -11.81 -7.87 -3.19
CA GLU A 157 -12.01 -7.40 -4.56
C GLU A 157 -12.48 -8.54 -5.46
N TYR A 158 -11.76 -9.65 -5.49
CA TYR A 158 -12.12 -10.80 -6.32
C TYR A 158 -13.53 -11.34 -5.98
N SER A 159 -13.82 -11.55 -4.69
CA SER A 159 -15.14 -12.00 -4.24
C SER A 159 -16.26 -11.03 -4.64
N TYR A 160 -16.04 -9.71 -4.56
CA TYR A 160 -17.03 -8.73 -4.98
C TYR A 160 -17.41 -8.89 -6.46
N TYR A 161 -16.42 -9.10 -7.33
CA TYR A 161 -16.67 -9.28 -8.76
C TYR A 161 -17.44 -10.58 -9.04
N GLU A 162 -17.09 -11.68 -8.37
CA GLU A 162 -17.81 -12.95 -8.49
C GLU A 162 -19.27 -12.83 -8.03
N GLU A 163 -19.51 -12.28 -6.85
CA GLU A 163 -20.85 -12.15 -6.25
C GLU A 163 -21.79 -11.28 -7.08
N HIS A 164 -21.24 -10.30 -7.81
CA HIS A 164 -22.01 -9.37 -8.65
C HIS A 164 -22.02 -9.77 -10.13
N GLY A 165 -21.46 -10.92 -10.50
CA GLY A 165 -21.42 -11.42 -11.87
C GLY A 165 -20.69 -10.49 -12.83
N ILE A 166 -19.68 -9.75 -12.33
CA ILE A 166 -18.87 -8.86 -13.15
C ILE A 166 -17.86 -9.73 -13.90
N GLU A 167 -18.01 -9.86 -15.22
CA GLU A 167 -17.12 -10.68 -16.02
C GLU A 167 -15.67 -10.15 -15.98
N ILE A 168 -14.80 -10.93 -15.34
CA ILE A 168 -13.35 -10.79 -15.42
C ILE A 168 -12.87 -11.90 -16.35
N GLY A 169 -12.23 -11.55 -17.47
CA GLY A 169 -11.64 -12.57 -18.32
C GLY A 169 -10.55 -13.34 -17.58
N ASN A 170 -10.53 -14.68 -17.67
CA ASN A 170 -9.60 -15.56 -16.93
C ASN A 170 -8.11 -15.14 -16.97
N LYS A 171 -7.68 -14.44 -18.01
CA LYS A 171 -6.30 -13.91 -18.13
C LYS A 171 -5.92 -12.86 -17.07
N TYR A 172 -6.92 -12.30 -16.38
CA TYR A 172 -6.75 -11.33 -15.30
C TYR A 172 -6.90 -11.96 -13.92
N ILE A 173 -7.14 -13.27 -13.83
CA ILE A 173 -7.21 -13.99 -12.56
C ILE A 173 -5.83 -14.62 -12.33
N GLU A 174 -5.35 -14.47 -11.11
CA GLU A 174 -4.08 -15.02 -10.64
C GLU A 174 -4.37 -15.93 -9.45
N GLU A 175 -3.91 -17.17 -9.54
CA GLU A 175 -4.06 -18.20 -8.51
C GLU A 175 -2.75 -18.28 -7.73
N LEU A 176 -2.77 -17.85 -6.46
CA LEU A 176 -1.59 -17.81 -5.61
C LEU A 176 -1.55 -19.02 -4.68
N ASP A 177 -0.37 -19.64 -4.57
CA ASP A 177 -0.09 -20.71 -3.61
C ASP A 177 0.80 -20.17 -2.48
N LEU A 178 0.20 -19.77 -1.36
CA LEU A 178 0.89 -19.14 -0.24
C LEU A 178 1.29 -20.14 0.85
N ASN A 179 1.13 -21.45 0.62
CA ASN A 179 1.43 -22.48 1.63
C ASN A 179 2.89 -22.44 2.10
N ALA A 180 3.82 -22.08 1.22
CA ALA A 180 5.24 -21.98 1.53
C ALA A 180 5.59 -20.87 2.55
N ILE A 181 4.65 -19.93 2.76
CA ILE A 181 4.78 -18.80 3.68
C ILE A 181 3.69 -18.80 4.77
N GLY A 182 3.07 -19.95 5.05
CA GLY A 182 2.07 -20.11 6.11
C GLY A 182 0.64 -19.69 5.74
N GLY A 183 0.37 -19.33 4.48
CA GLY A 183 -0.96 -18.93 3.99
C GLY A 183 -1.72 -20.03 3.24
N ASP A 184 -2.92 -19.71 2.78
CA ASP A 184 -3.76 -20.59 1.95
C ASP A 184 -3.63 -20.29 0.45
N LYS A 185 -4.19 -21.17 -0.39
CA LYS A 185 -4.41 -20.87 -1.82
C LYS A 185 -5.52 -19.84 -1.98
N VAL A 186 -5.27 -18.82 -2.80
CA VAL A 186 -6.22 -17.74 -3.03
C VAL A 186 -6.26 -17.31 -4.50
N SER A 187 -7.43 -16.90 -4.96
CA SER A 187 -7.63 -16.31 -6.28
C SER A 187 -7.78 -14.80 -6.14
N ILE A 188 -7.03 -14.04 -6.92
CA ILE A 188 -7.09 -12.57 -6.95
C ILE A 188 -7.19 -12.04 -8.38
N ILE A 189 -7.60 -10.78 -8.52
CA ILE A 189 -7.41 -10.07 -9.79
C ILE A 189 -5.93 -9.68 -9.89
N ARG A 190 -5.27 -10.13 -10.96
CA ARG A 190 -3.85 -9.93 -11.23
C ARG A 190 -3.41 -8.50 -10.95
N THR A 191 -2.31 -8.38 -10.23
CA THR A 191 -1.64 -7.10 -9.96
C THR A 191 -0.28 -7.05 -10.64
N PRO A 192 0.34 -5.88 -10.78
CA PRO A 192 1.73 -5.80 -11.23
C PRO A 192 2.76 -6.18 -10.15
N PHE A 193 2.31 -6.43 -8.92
CA PHE A 193 3.14 -6.97 -7.84
C PHE A 193 3.52 -8.43 -8.13
N ASP A 194 4.79 -8.78 -7.91
CA ASP A 194 5.32 -10.12 -8.13
C ASP A 194 5.13 -11.00 -6.87
N TRP A 195 3.93 -11.59 -6.77
CA TRP A 195 3.57 -12.47 -5.66
C TRP A 195 4.41 -13.76 -5.62
N GLU A 196 4.84 -14.27 -6.77
CA GLU A 196 5.69 -15.47 -6.84
C GLU A 196 7.06 -15.18 -6.22
N GLN A 197 7.68 -14.06 -6.59
CA GLN A 197 8.96 -13.64 -6.00
C GLN A 197 8.82 -13.40 -4.50
N LEU A 198 7.72 -12.81 -4.04
CA LEU A 198 7.45 -12.66 -2.60
C LEU A 198 7.44 -14.01 -1.88
N VAL A 199 6.73 -15.01 -2.41
CA VAL A 199 6.67 -16.35 -1.80
C VAL A 199 8.06 -16.98 -1.72
N LEU A 200 8.91 -16.77 -2.73
CA LEU A 200 10.29 -17.26 -2.74
C LEU A 200 11.17 -16.54 -1.71
N ASP A 201 11.06 -15.21 -1.62
CA ASP A 201 11.90 -14.39 -0.74
C ASP A 201 11.67 -14.70 0.76
N TYR A 202 10.47 -15.17 1.10
CA TYR A 202 10.06 -15.47 2.47
C TYR A 202 9.79 -16.96 2.72
N GLU A 203 10.22 -17.85 1.82
CA GLU A 203 10.00 -19.29 1.95
C GLU A 203 10.49 -19.83 3.31
N GLY A 204 9.63 -20.59 4.00
CA GLY A 204 9.95 -21.20 5.30
C GLY A 204 9.74 -20.26 6.49
N LEU A 205 9.27 -19.03 6.27
CA LEU A 205 8.74 -18.16 7.30
C LEU A 205 7.21 -18.30 7.37
N ASP A 206 6.62 -18.17 8.55
CA ASP A 206 5.18 -18.04 8.68
C ASP A 206 4.81 -16.56 8.63
N LEU A 207 4.42 -16.11 7.45
CA LEU A 207 4.02 -14.73 7.19
C LEU A 207 2.60 -14.42 7.66
N PHE A 208 1.82 -15.40 8.13
CA PHE A 208 0.44 -15.20 8.59
C PHE A 208 0.23 -15.55 10.06
N ALA A 209 1.30 -15.93 10.78
CA ALA A 209 1.27 -16.05 12.23
C ALA A 209 0.96 -14.68 12.87
N GLU A 210 -0.06 -14.63 13.74
CA GLU A 210 -0.32 -13.45 14.58
C GLU A 210 0.83 -13.27 15.59
N TRP A 211 1.48 -12.10 15.60
CA TRP A 211 2.58 -11.73 16.50
C TRP A 211 2.12 -10.88 17.68
#